data_AF-A0A956TBX0-F1
#
_entry.id   AF-A0A956TBX0-F1
#
_cell.length_a   1.000
_cell.length_b   1.000
_cell.length_c   1.000
_cell.angle_alpha   90.00
_cell.angle_beta   90.00
_cell.angle_gamma   90.00
#
_symmetry.space_group_name_H-M   'P 1'
#
loop_
_entity.id
_entity.type
_entity.pdbx_description
1 polymer ?
#
loop_
_entity_poly.entity_id
_entity_poly.type
_entity_poly.pdbx_seq_one_letter_code
_entity_poly.pdbx_strand_id
1 'polypeptide(L)'
;MSTIMMSTRCPNCGAPRHDEPICAYCDSQLEPVRPGRPLRTRPEILPKGLFTVEVGDTPYCVLGQLAQGENARVLLARRAQAATEQVVLKVAEPGKAEVLEREWATLRHLHGRSDYLDRLLAHPLQLSQARGRLTLVTRWRSGFVYTAAQARQQYSQGIDPAATVWMWNRILDQVSCLNDLGYSHNDLRPEHLLLHPRDHGVAFCGWGRAELGPGNDLARSGQCMAALLGRKAPRALVQLAHDAHHFDSPRELRAALKEVAAAAFGPPRYRPFALPANQR
;
A
#
# COMPACT_ATOMS: atom_id res chain seq x y z
N MET A 1 12.37 25.50 -21.01
CA MET A 1 12.15 25.58 -19.55
C MET A 1 12.24 24.18 -18.99
N SER A 2 13.32 23.87 -18.28
CA SER A 2 13.62 22.53 -17.78
C SER A 2 12.76 22.23 -16.56
N THR A 3 11.79 21.33 -16.69
CA THR A 3 11.02 20.80 -15.57
C THR A 3 11.97 20.03 -14.64
N ILE A 4 12.17 20.55 -13.44
CA ILE A 4 12.88 19.87 -12.36
C ILE A 4 11.98 18.70 -11.92
N MET A 5 12.37 17.47 -12.22
CA MET A 5 11.68 16.30 -11.70
C MET A 5 12.33 15.93 -10.36
N MET A 6 11.60 16.18 -9.28
CA MET A 6 12.05 15.88 -7.92
C MET A 6 12.33 14.38 -7.79
N SER A 7 13.42 14.00 -7.11
CA SER A 7 13.47 12.67 -6.50
C SER A 7 12.20 12.53 -5.67
N THR A 8 11.36 11.56 -5.98
CA THR A 8 10.09 11.36 -5.27
C THR A 8 10.31 10.89 -3.83
N ARG A 9 11.55 10.64 -3.41
CA ARG A 9 11.91 10.11 -2.09
C ARG A 9 13.12 10.82 -1.46
N CYS A 10 13.14 10.92 -0.13
CA CYS A 10 14.24 11.44 0.67
C CYS A 10 15.45 10.48 0.60
N PRO A 11 16.68 10.96 0.33
CA PRO A 11 17.84 10.08 0.22
C PRO A 11 18.28 9.50 1.57
N ASN A 12 17.98 10.18 2.68
CA ASN A 12 18.33 9.71 4.01
C ASN A 12 17.36 8.64 4.54
N CYS A 13 16.08 8.69 4.14
CA CYS A 13 15.05 7.87 4.76
C CYS A 13 14.03 7.20 3.83
N GLY A 14 14.08 7.47 2.53
CA GLY A 14 13.19 6.87 1.52
C GLY A 14 11.75 7.39 1.53
N ALA A 15 11.41 8.31 2.44
CA ALA A 15 10.07 8.88 2.53
C ALA A 15 9.70 9.74 1.32
N PRO A 16 8.43 9.84 0.92
CA PRO A 16 8.01 10.74 -0.15
C PRO A 16 8.54 12.16 0.07
N ARG A 17 9.13 12.79 -0.96
CA ARG A 17 9.51 14.20 -0.88
C ARG A 17 8.30 15.09 -1.14
N HIS A 18 8.17 16.11 -0.31
CA HIS A 18 7.33 17.30 -0.51
C HIS A 18 8.24 18.46 -0.96
N ASP A 19 7.66 19.58 -1.38
CA ASP A 19 8.40 20.78 -1.84
C ASP A 19 9.20 21.49 -0.73
N GLU A 20 9.13 20.98 0.50
CA GLU A 20 9.84 21.55 1.65
C GLU A 20 11.35 21.17 1.67
N PRO A 21 12.22 22.08 2.13
CA PRO A 21 13.67 21.86 2.20
C PRO A 21 14.09 20.91 3.34
N ILE A 22 13.15 20.54 4.22
CA ILE A 22 13.37 19.64 5.34
C ILE A 22 12.45 18.44 5.18
N CYS A 23 12.99 17.23 5.36
CA CYS A 23 12.18 16.03 5.32
C CYS A 23 11.27 15.93 6.53
N ALA A 24 9.95 16.02 6.34
CA ALA A 24 8.94 15.89 7.40
C ALA A 24 9.00 14.58 8.22
N TYR A 25 9.80 13.60 7.79
CA TYR A 25 9.92 12.28 8.43
C TYR A 25 11.21 12.06 9.20
N CYS A 26 12.33 12.63 8.78
CA CYS A 26 13.63 12.42 9.44
C CYS A 26 14.38 13.70 9.74
N ASP A 27 13.75 14.84 9.48
CA ASP A 27 14.27 16.19 9.70
C ASP A 27 15.60 16.47 8.96
N SER A 28 15.98 15.61 8.00
CA SER A 28 17.17 15.80 7.17
C SER A 28 16.96 16.98 6.23
N GLN A 29 17.97 17.83 6.10
CA GLN A 29 18.02 18.81 5.01
C GLN A 29 18.07 18.08 3.66
N LEU A 30 17.21 18.51 2.73
CA LEU A 30 17.01 17.88 1.46
C LEU A 30 17.59 18.74 0.33
N GLU A 31 18.70 18.32 -0.28
CA GLU A 31 19.23 19.05 -1.46
C GLU A 31 18.37 18.88 -2.72
N PRO A 32 18.36 19.85 -3.66
CA PRO A 32 17.71 19.70 -4.95
C PRO A 32 18.36 18.56 -5.76
N VAL A 33 17.54 17.65 -6.31
CA VAL A 33 18.05 16.53 -7.12
C VAL A 33 18.15 16.92 -8.59
N ARG A 34 19.27 16.56 -9.23
CA ARG A 34 19.47 16.71 -10.68
C ARG A 34 18.70 15.63 -11.44
N PRO A 35 18.08 15.94 -12.60
CA PRO A 35 17.29 14.97 -13.35
C PRO A 35 18.17 13.83 -13.88
N GLY A 36 17.78 12.59 -13.57
CA GLY A 36 18.28 11.38 -14.23
C GLY A 36 17.47 11.08 -15.49
N ARG A 37 18.10 10.45 -16.49
CA ARG A 37 17.40 9.99 -17.70
C ARG A 37 16.33 8.94 -17.36
N PRO A 38 15.18 8.94 -18.04
CA PRO A 38 14.24 7.83 -17.93
C PRO A 38 14.93 6.54 -18.40
N LEU A 39 14.88 5.50 -17.56
CA LEU A 39 15.26 4.16 -17.96
C LEU A 39 14.25 3.69 -19.01
N ARG A 40 14.71 3.44 -20.24
CA ARG A 40 13.93 2.68 -21.21
C ARG A 40 13.72 1.28 -20.64
N THR A 41 12.47 0.90 -20.39
CA THR A 41 12.12 -0.48 -20.11
C THR A 41 12.46 -1.31 -21.35
N ARG A 42 13.41 -2.23 -21.20
CA ARG A 42 13.64 -3.28 -22.20
C ARG A 42 12.36 -4.13 -22.21
N PRO A 43 11.81 -4.53 -23.38
CA PRO A 43 10.76 -5.53 -23.37
C PRO A 43 11.35 -6.79 -22.77
N GLU A 44 10.96 -7.11 -21.53
CA GLU A 44 11.17 -8.44 -21.00
C GLU A 44 10.52 -9.42 -21.97
N ILE A 45 11.12 -10.60 -22.17
CA ILE A 45 10.46 -11.69 -22.88
C ILE A 45 9.16 -11.96 -22.11
N LEU A 46 8.05 -11.45 -22.65
CA LEU A 46 6.77 -11.46 -21.97
C LEU A 46 6.31 -12.91 -21.86
N PRO A 47 5.95 -13.40 -20.65
CA PRO A 47 5.40 -14.73 -20.52
C PRO A 47 4.20 -14.88 -21.44
N LYS A 48 4.07 -16.07 -22.07
CA LYS A 48 2.90 -16.43 -22.91
C LYS A 48 1.56 -16.35 -22.13
N GLY A 49 1.63 -16.27 -20.80
CA GLY A 49 0.49 -16.32 -19.90
C GLY A 49 -0.02 -17.74 -19.72
N LEU A 50 -0.86 -17.93 -18.70
CA LEU A 50 -1.45 -19.21 -18.34
C LEU A 50 -2.72 -19.48 -19.16
N PHE A 51 -3.59 -18.46 -19.30
CA PHE A 51 -4.82 -18.53 -20.10
C PHE A 51 -5.34 -17.13 -20.42
N THR A 52 -6.30 -17.04 -21.35
CA THR A 52 -7.01 -15.79 -21.68
C THR A 52 -8.39 -15.77 -21.04
N VAL A 53 -8.82 -14.58 -20.62
CA VAL A 53 -10.16 -14.31 -20.10
C VAL A 53 -10.66 -12.98 -20.66
N GLU A 54 -11.94 -12.91 -20.98
CA GLU A 54 -12.62 -11.66 -21.33
C GLU A 54 -13.32 -11.12 -20.09
N VAL A 55 -13.10 -9.83 -19.80
CA VAL A 55 -13.81 -9.09 -18.76
C VAL A 55 -14.59 -8.00 -19.48
N GLY A 56 -15.91 -8.14 -19.55
CA GLY A 56 -16.71 -7.44 -20.57
C GLY A 56 -16.15 -7.74 -21.97
N ASP A 57 -15.94 -6.70 -22.78
CA ASP A 57 -15.43 -6.84 -24.15
C ASP A 57 -13.89 -6.74 -24.25
N THR A 58 -13.18 -6.73 -23.10
CA THR A 58 -11.72 -6.59 -23.09
C THR A 58 -11.04 -7.92 -22.80
N PRO A 59 -10.18 -8.43 -23.70
CA PRO A 59 -9.44 -9.66 -23.47
C PRO A 59 -8.18 -9.39 -22.62
N TYR A 60 -7.92 -10.29 -21.68
CA TYR A 60 -6.76 -10.28 -20.79
C TYR A 60 -6.06 -11.64 -20.79
N CYS A 61 -4.74 -11.61 -20.84
CA CYS A 61 -3.86 -12.76 -20.68
C CYS A 61 -3.44 -12.86 -19.20
N VAL A 62 -3.90 -13.88 -18.49
CA VAL A 62 -3.59 -14.11 -17.07
C VAL A 62 -2.17 -14.64 -16.95
N LEU A 63 -1.37 -14.04 -16.08
CA LEU A 63 0.04 -14.35 -15.87
C LEU A 63 0.28 -15.19 -14.62
N GLY A 64 -0.61 -15.12 -13.63
CA GLY A 64 -0.50 -15.86 -12.38
C GLY A 64 -1.53 -15.45 -11.34
N GLN A 65 -1.59 -16.18 -10.23
CA GLN A 65 -2.39 -15.81 -9.06
C GLN A 65 -1.50 -15.06 -8.06
N LEU A 66 -1.99 -13.91 -7.60
CA LEU A 66 -1.33 -13.08 -6.59
C LEU A 66 -1.79 -13.46 -5.18
N ALA A 67 -3.09 -13.71 -5.02
CA ALA A 67 -3.68 -14.04 -3.73
C ALA A 67 -5.03 -14.77 -3.89
N GLN A 68 -5.46 -15.43 -2.83
CA GLN A 68 -6.81 -15.95 -2.64
C GLN A 68 -7.31 -15.43 -1.28
N GLY A 69 -8.44 -14.73 -1.28
CA GLY A 69 -9.09 -14.24 -0.06
C GLY A 69 -10.51 -14.79 0.06
N GLU A 70 -11.20 -14.35 1.12
CA GLU A 70 -12.61 -14.71 1.38
C GLU A 70 -13.56 -14.13 0.32
N ASN A 71 -13.28 -12.91 -0.15
CA ASN A 71 -14.19 -12.18 -1.04
C ASN A 71 -13.83 -12.31 -2.52
N ALA A 72 -12.56 -12.59 -2.82
CA ALA A 72 -12.08 -12.65 -4.18
C ALA A 72 -10.81 -13.46 -4.35
N ARG A 73 -10.66 -14.02 -5.55
CA ARG A 73 -9.38 -14.44 -6.11
C ARG A 73 -8.71 -13.27 -6.82
N VAL A 74 -7.41 -13.08 -6.60
CA VAL A 74 -6.65 -11.96 -7.15
C VAL A 74 -5.61 -12.49 -8.15
N LEU A 75 -5.71 -12.07 -9.40
CA LEU A 75 -4.88 -12.52 -10.51
C LEU A 75 -4.05 -11.38 -11.07
N LEU A 76 -2.81 -11.65 -11.43
CA LEU A 76 -2.00 -10.78 -12.28
C LEU A 76 -2.33 -11.10 -13.74
N ALA A 77 -2.62 -10.08 -14.53
CA ALA A 77 -2.89 -10.24 -15.95
C ALA A 77 -2.29 -9.10 -16.77
N ARG A 78 -2.38 -9.23 -18.09
CA ARG A 78 -2.00 -8.21 -19.06
C ARG A 78 -3.11 -8.08 -20.09
N ARG A 79 -3.47 -6.85 -20.48
CA ARG A 79 -4.39 -6.61 -21.58
C ARG A 79 -3.87 -7.26 -22.87
N ALA A 80 -4.69 -8.09 -23.52
CA ALA A 80 -4.31 -8.85 -24.72
C ALA A 80 -4.65 -8.06 -26.01
N GLN A 81 -4.13 -6.84 -26.11
CA GLN A 81 -4.27 -5.93 -27.26
C GLN A 81 -2.91 -5.29 -27.59
N ALA A 82 -2.78 -4.63 -28.74
CA ALA A 82 -1.52 -4.03 -29.19
C ALA A 82 -0.92 -3.04 -28.16
N ALA A 83 -1.76 -2.22 -27.53
CA ALA A 83 -1.38 -1.44 -26.35
C ALA A 83 -1.60 -2.29 -25.09
N THR A 84 -0.53 -2.91 -24.59
CA THR A 84 -0.61 -3.76 -23.39
C THR A 84 -0.40 -2.98 -22.10
N GLU A 85 -1.16 -3.31 -21.08
CA GLU A 85 -0.95 -2.84 -19.69
C GLU A 85 -1.07 -4.03 -18.74
N GLN A 86 -0.22 -4.10 -17.71
CA GLN A 86 -0.40 -5.06 -16.62
C GLN A 86 -1.52 -4.59 -15.69
N VAL A 87 -2.37 -5.52 -15.31
CA VAL A 87 -3.55 -5.26 -14.47
C VAL A 87 -3.67 -6.32 -13.38
N VAL A 88 -4.41 -5.98 -12.34
CA VAL A 88 -4.91 -6.93 -11.34
C VAL A 88 -6.37 -7.20 -11.64
N LEU A 89 -6.73 -8.47 -11.78
CA LEU A 89 -8.11 -8.93 -11.84
C LEU A 89 -8.49 -9.47 -10.46
N LYS A 90 -9.40 -8.78 -9.77
CA LYS A 90 -10.08 -9.33 -8.58
C LYS A 90 -11.37 -9.96 -9.03
N VAL A 91 -11.46 -11.28 -8.99
CA VAL A 91 -12.64 -12.06 -9.37
C VAL A 91 -13.39 -12.41 -8.10
N ALA A 92 -14.65 -11.98 -7.99
CA ALA A 92 -15.48 -12.27 -6.81
C ALA A 92 -15.56 -13.78 -6.54
N GLU A 93 -15.54 -14.14 -5.27
CA GLU A 93 -16.03 -15.44 -4.83
C GLU A 93 -17.56 -15.51 -4.96
N PRO A 94 -18.16 -16.72 -5.05
CA PRO A 94 -19.61 -16.87 -5.13
C PRO A 94 -20.32 -16.12 -3.99
N GLY A 95 -21.31 -15.29 -4.34
CA GLY A 95 -22.08 -14.51 -3.38
C GLY A 95 -21.35 -13.33 -2.75
N LYS A 96 -20.23 -12.88 -3.34
CA LYS A 96 -19.43 -11.73 -2.84
C LYS A 96 -19.32 -10.59 -3.85
N ALA A 97 -20.22 -10.52 -4.83
CA ALA A 97 -20.19 -9.51 -5.90
C ALA A 97 -20.33 -8.09 -5.33
N GLU A 98 -21.22 -7.91 -4.36
CA GLU A 98 -21.50 -6.62 -3.71
C GLU A 98 -20.27 -6.03 -3.01
N VAL A 99 -19.32 -6.87 -2.56
CA VAL A 99 -18.06 -6.40 -1.97
C VAL A 99 -17.19 -5.70 -3.02
N LEU A 100 -17.16 -6.23 -4.25
CA LEU A 100 -16.39 -5.65 -5.35
C LEU A 100 -17.07 -4.41 -5.94
N GLU A 101 -18.40 -4.37 -5.94
CA GLU A 101 -19.17 -3.18 -6.32
C GLU A 101 -18.88 -2.01 -5.38
N ARG A 102 -18.88 -2.27 -4.06
CA ARG A 102 -18.49 -1.27 -3.06
C ARG A 102 -17.04 -0.83 -3.24
N GLU A 103 -16.11 -1.78 -3.39
CA GLU A 103 -14.70 -1.46 -3.63
C GLU A 103 -14.52 -0.59 -4.89
N TRP A 104 -15.21 -0.93 -5.99
CA TRP A 104 -15.22 -0.12 -7.22
C TRP A 104 -15.75 1.29 -6.98
N ALA A 105 -16.89 1.43 -6.30
CA ALA A 105 -17.50 2.73 -6.02
C ALA A 105 -16.57 3.60 -5.18
N THR A 106 -15.99 3.05 -4.11
CA THR A 106 -15.03 3.75 -3.25
C THR A 106 -13.79 4.17 -4.04
N LEU A 107 -13.16 3.26 -4.79
CA LEU A 107 -11.95 3.57 -5.56
C LEU A 107 -12.21 4.69 -6.56
N ARG A 108 -13.37 4.67 -7.24
CA ARG A 108 -13.75 5.74 -8.18
C ARG A 108 -14.02 7.07 -7.49
N HIS A 109 -14.62 7.04 -6.30
CA HIS A 109 -14.92 8.27 -5.57
C HIS A 109 -13.65 8.94 -5.04
N LEU A 110 -12.71 8.15 -4.51
CA LEU A 110 -11.45 8.65 -3.95
C LEU A 110 -10.45 9.10 -5.02
N HIS A 111 -10.50 8.50 -6.22
CA HIS A 111 -9.55 8.79 -7.27
C HIS A 111 -9.59 10.27 -7.71
N GLY A 112 -8.43 10.90 -7.83
CA GLY A 112 -8.28 12.30 -8.25
C GLY A 112 -8.54 13.32 -7.14
N ARG A 113 -8.79 12.89 -5.90
CA ARG A 113 -9.09 13.79 -4.77
C ARG A 113 -7.90 14.10 -3.87
N SER A 114 -6.80 13.36 -4.00
CA SER A 114 -5.57 13.59 -3.22
C SER A 114 -4.37 13.03 -3.97
N ASP A 115 -3.42 13.90 -4.32
CA ASP A 115 -2.17 13.52 -5.00
C ASP A 115 -1.37 12.47 -4.23
N TYR A 116 -1.43 12.50 -2.90
CA TYR A 116 -0.76 11.50 -2.07
C TYR A 116 -1.46 10.15 -2.17
N LEU A 117 -2.79 10.11 -1.98
CA LEU A 117 -3.55 8.88 -2.08
C LEU A 117 -3.52 8.31 -3.49
N ASP A 118 -3.59 9.11 -4.55
CA ASP A 118 -3.59 8.61 -5.94
C ASP A 118 -2.31 7.84 -6.31
N ARG A 119 -1.18 8.15 -5.65
CA ARG A 119 0.06 7.36 -5.80
C ARG A 119 -0.08 5.94 -5.20
N LEU A 120 -0.98 5.76 -4.21
CA LEU A 120 -1.15 4.54 -3.40
C LEU A 120 -2.52 3.84 -3.60
N LEU A 121 -3.51 4.50 -4.21
CA LEU A 121 -4.87 4.01 -4.45
C LEU A 121 -4.97 3.18 -5.74
N ALA A 122 -5.65 2.03 -5.69
CA ALA A 122 -5.71 1.15 -6.85
C ALA A 122 -6.50 1.83 -7.96
N HIS A 123 -5.85 2.14 -9.08
CA HIS A 123 -6.51 2.87 -10.16
C HIS A 123 -7.56 1.97 -10.83
N PRO A 124 -8.87 2.27 -10.68
CA PRO A 124 -9.93 1.42 -11.18
C PRO A 124 -10.08 1.61 -12.69
N LEU A 125 -10.02 0.50 -13.45
CA LEU A 125 -10.12 0.52 -14.92
C LEU A 125 -11.50 0.07 -15.41
N GLN A 126 -12.01 -1.00 -14.82
CA GLN A 126 -13.26 -1.62 -15.26
C GLN A 126 -13.86 -2.49 -14.15
N LEU A 127 -15.18 -2.56 -14.09
CA LEU A 127 -15.92 -3.58 -13.34
C LEU A 127 -16.89 -4.26 -14.31
N SER A 128 -16.77 -5.57 -14.50
CA SER A 128 -17.64 -6.32 -15.42
C SER A 128 -17.66 -7.82 -15.09
N GLN A 129 -18.47 -8.58 -15.81
CA GLN A 129 -18.53 -10.04 -15.70
C GLN A 129 -17.36 -10.68 -16.45
N ALA A 130 -16.83 -11.77 -15.89
CA ALA A 130 -15.88 -12.65 -16.54
C ALA A 130 -16.19 -14.09 -16.15
N ARG A 131 -16.52 -14.93 -17.14
CA ARG A 131 -16.95 -16.33 -16.92
C ARG A 131 -18.04 -16.45 -15.83
N GLY A 132 -19.03 -15.55 -15.86
CA GLY A 132 -20.16 -15.54 -14.93
C GLY A 132 -19.86 -15.01 -13.52
N ARG A 133 -18.67 -14.44 -13.27
CA ARG A 133 -18.32 -13.81 -11.98
C ARG A 133 -17.93 -12.35 -12.15
N LEU A 134 -18.41 -11.51 -11.24
CA LEU A 134 -18.05 -10.10 -11.20
C LEU A 134 -16.54 -9.97 -10.98
N THR A 135 -15.90 -9.16 -11.82
CA THR A 135 -14.45 -8.98 -11.86
C THR A 135 -14.10 -7.50 -11.91
N LEU A 136 -13.37 -7.06 -10.89
CA LEU A 136 -12.82 -5.72 -10.80
C LEU A 136 -11.40 -5.71 -11.39
N VAL A 137 -11.19 -4.85 -12.38
CA VAL A 137 -9.90 -4.62 -13.04
C VAL A 137 -9.29 -3.33 -12.50
N THR A 138 -8.07 -3.41 -11.98
CA THR A 138 -7.27 -2.26 -11.55
C THR A 138 -5.88 -2.29 -12.18
N ARG A 139 -5.24 -1.13 -12.31
CA ARG A 139 -3.87 -1.05 -12.83
C ARG A 139 -2.89 -1.78 -11.90
N TRP A 140 -2.00 -2.59 -12.47
CA TRP A 140 -0.92 -3.22 -11.70
C TRP A 140 0.06 -2.17 -11.19
N ARG A 141 0.58 -2.39 -9.97
CA ARG A 141 1.63 -1.57 -9.40
C ARG A 141 2.81 -2.41 -9.00
N SER A 142 3.97 -2.05 -9.53
CA SER A 142 5.22 -2.69 -9.20
C SER A 142 5.61 -2.42 -7.75
N GLY A 143 6.30 -3.38 -7.15
CA GLY A 143 6.88 -3.27 -5.82
C GLY A 143 5.94 -3.54 -4.64
N PHE A 144 4.61 -3.49 -4.82
CA PHE A 144 3.61 -3.80 -3.79
C PHE A 144 3.09 -5.24 -3.91
N VAL A 145 3.98 -6.22 -3.75
CA VAL A 145 3.71 -7.62 -4.09
C VAL A 145 3.50 -8.54 -2.88
N TYR A 146 3.74 -8.04 -1.66
CA TYR A 146 3.51 -8.77 -0.42
C TYR A 146 2.57 -8.01 0.50
N THR A 147 1.71 -8.73 1.21
CA THR A 147 0.94 -8.15 2.32
C THR A 147 1.77 -8.18 3.60
N ALA A 148 1.39 -7.36 4.58
CA ALA A 148 2.00 -7.43 5.91
C ALA A 148 1.74 -8.77 6.60
N ALA A 149 0.61 -9.44 6.30
CA ALA A 149 0.36 -10.82 6.75
C ALA A 149 1.40 -11.81 6.20
N GLN A 150 1.74 -11.73 4.90
CA GLN A 150 2.78 -12.56 4.29
C GLN A 150 4.16 -12.24 4.86
N ALA A 151 4.47 -10.95 5.07
CA ALA A 151 5.71 -10.55 5.73
C ALA A 151 5.82 -11.13 7.15
N ARG A 152 4.74 -11.10 7.94
CA ARG A 152 4.70 -11.70 9.29
C ARG A 152 5.01 -13.21 9.26
N GLN A 153 4.53 -13.93 8.25
CA GLN A 153 4.82 -15.36 8.10
C GLN A 153 6.31 -15.61 7.83
N GLN A 154 6.96 -14.73 7.06
CA GLN A 154 8.39 -14.84 6.74
C GLN A 154 9.29 -14.39 7.90
N TYR A 155 8.87 -13.38 8.67
CA TYR A 155 9.58 -12.90 9.86
C TYR A 155 8.97 -13.49 11.13
N SER A 156 9.22 -14.77 11.40
CA SER A 156 8.67 -15.48 12.57
C SER A 156 9.05 -14.87 13.93
N GLN A 157 10.14 -14.09 13.97
CA GLN A 157 10.59 -13.35 15.16
C GLN A 157 10.09 -11.89 15.20
N GLY A 158 9.26 -11.49 14.24
CA GLY A 158 8.80 -10.13 14.01
C GLY A 158 9.71 -9.32 13.09
N ILE A 159 9.16 -8.25 12.53
CA ILE A 159 9.88 -7.28 11.70
C ILE A 159 10.71 -6.37 12.61
N ASP A 160 11.85 -5.87 12.10
CA ASP A 160 12.65 -4.85 12.78
C ASP A 160 11.74 -3.71 13.29
N PRO A 161 11.67 -3.48 14.62
CA PRO A 161 10.84 -2.43 15.19
C PRO A 161 11.07 -1.05 14.56
N ALA A 162 12.32 -0.70 14.24
CA ALA A 162 12.61 0.58 13.60
C ALA A 162 12.01 0.66 12.19
N ALA A 163 12.00 -0.44 11.42
CA ALA A 163 11.34 -0.51 10.12
C ALA A 163 9.81 -0.42 10.24
N THR A 164 9.22 -1.00 11.30
CA THR A 164 7.76 -0.90 11.52
C THR A 164 7.30 0.52 11.82
N VAL A 165 8.13 1.36 12.47
CA VAL A 165 7.85 2.79 12.66
C VAL A 165 7.73 3.50 11.31
N TRP A 166 8.59 3.17 10.34
CA TRP A 166 8.49 3.70 8.97
C TRP A 166 7.19 3.30 8.29
N MET A 167 6.81 2.03 8.41
CA MET A 167 5.55 1.53 7.86
C MET A 167 4.35 2.22 8.50
N TRP A 168 4.35 2.38 9.84
CA TRP A 168 3.25 3.02 10.55
C TRP A 168 3.09 4.48 10.14
N ASN A 169 4.17 5.23 9.97
CA ASN A 169 4.10 6.58 9.43
C ASN A 169 3.39 6.64 8.07
N ARG A 170 3.68 5.70 7.14
CA ARG A 170 3.00 5.63 5.83
C ARG A 170 1.52 5.25 5.93
N ILE A 171 1.16 4.47 6.95
CA ILE A 171 -0.24 4.15 7.25
C ILE A 171 -0.94 5.41 7.76
N LEU A 172 -0.35 6.12 8.74
CA LEU A 172 -0.93 7.34 9.29
C LEU A 172 -1.05 8.46 8.27
N ASP A 173 -0.16 8.55 7.28
CA ASP A 173 -0.30 9.48 6.14
C ASP A 173 -1.58 9.18 5.34
N GLN A 174 -1.82 7.90 5.01
CA GLN A 174 -3.02 7.50 4.27
C GLN A 174 -4.29 7.72 5.10
N VAL A 175 -4.26 7.39 6.40
CA VAL A 175 -5.40 7.65 7.30
C VAL A 175 -5.68 9.15 7.42
N SER A 176 -4.65 10.00 7.48
CA SER A 176 -4.83 11.46 7.45
C SER A 176 -5.56 11.90 6.19
N CYS A 177 -5.09 11.46 5.01
CA CYS A 177 -5.76 11.84 3.77
C CYS A 177 -7.19 11.28 3.65
N LEU A 178 -7.48 10.10 4.21
CA LEU A 178 -8.85 9.58 4.24
C LEU A 178 -9.74 10.43 5.15
N ASN A 179 -9.27 10.76 6.36
CA ASN A 179 -9.97 11.63 7.29
C ASN A 179 -10.26 13.01 6.67
N ASP A 180 -9.28 13.60 5.96
CA ASP A 180 -9.45 14.88 5.25
C ASP A 180 -10.53 14.81 4.15
N LEU A 181 -10.73 13.63 3.56
CA LEU A 181 -11.79 13.36 2.58
C LEU A 181 -13.10 12.90 3.23
N GLY A 182 -13.16 12.82 4.56
CA GLY A 182 -14.31 12.35 5.33
C GLY A 182 -14.55 10.84 5.24
N TYR A 183 -13.53 10.06 4.87
CA TYR A 183 -13.60 8.61 4.74
C TYR A 183 -12.86 7.89 5.87
N SER A 184 -13.33 6.68 6.16
CA SER A 184 -12.57 5.66 6.90
C SER A 184 -12.47 4.38 6.06
N HIS A 185 -11.34 3.67 6.16
CA HIS A 185 -11.13 2.39 5.48
C HIS A 185 -11.90 1.25 6.16
N ASN A 186 -12.01 1.25 7.49
CA ASN A 186 -12.80 0.34 8.33
C ASN A 186 -12.43 -1.16 8.26
N ASP A 187 -11.31 -1.49 7.62
CA ASP A 187 -10.85 -2.88 7.49
C ASP A 187 -9.32 -2.96 7.36
N LEU A 188 -8.62 -2.09 8.09
CA LEU A 188 -7.17 -2.17 8.20
C LEU A 188 -6.79 -3.43 9.01
N ARG A 189 -6.13 -4.35 8.34
CA ARG A 189 -5.57 -5.59 8.88
C ARG A 189 -4.32 -5.97 8.10
N PRO A 190 -3.42 -6.83 8.61
CA PRO A 190 -2.17 -7.15 7.93
C PRO A 190 -2.34 -7.65 6.48
N GLU A 191 -3.45 -8.32 6.16
CA GLU A 191 -3.79 -8.80 4.81
C GLU A 191 -4.12 -7.66 3.84
N HIS A 192 -4.48 -6.48 4.36
CA HIS A 192 -4.92 -5.30 3.60
C HIS A 192 -3.84 -4.21 3.50
N LEU A 193 -2.63 -4.50 4.01
CA LEU A 193 -1.46 -3.63 3.93
C LEU A 193 -0.47 -4.21 2.93
N LEU A 194 -0.46 -3.71 1.70
CA LEU A 194 0.55 -4.06 0.71
C LEU A 194 1.86 -3.34 1.01
N LEU A 195 2.96 -4.07 1.06
CA LEU A 195 4.28 -3.57 1.41
C LEU A 195 5.15 -3.42 0.16
N HIS A 196 5.88 -2.30 0.11
CA HIS A 196 6.97 -2.05 -0.83
C HIS A 196 8.31 -2.12 -0.08
N PRO A 197 9.04 -3.26 -0.15
CA PRO A 197 10.13 -3.54 0.77
C PRO A 197 11.23 -2.47 0.79
N ARG A 198 11.72 -2.13 -0.41
CA ARG A 198 12.83 -1.17 -0.60
C ARG A 198 12.60 0.18 0.09
N ASP A 199 11.36 0.62 0.23
CA ASP A 199 11.06 1.98 0.63
C ASP A 199 10.13 2.07 1.84
N HIS A 200 9.85 0.93 2.51
CA HIS A 200 8.82 0.84 3.55
C HIS A 200 7.46 1.40 3.12
N GLY A 201 7.18 1.37 1.81
CA GLY A 201 5.91 1.87 1.29
C GLY A 201 4.80 0.97 1.78
N VAL A 202 3.68 1.56 2.18
CA VAL A 202 2.46 0.82 2.50
C VAL A 202 1.35 1.36 1.62
N ALA A 203 0.61 0.48 0.97
CA ALA A 203 -0.60 0.83 0.22
C ALA A 203 -1.77 -0.01 0.73
N PHE A 204 -2.93 0.63 0.94
CA PHE A 204 -4.13 -0.10 1.36
C PHE A 204 -4.78 -0.84 0.18
N CYS A 205 -5.33 -2.02 0.47
CA CYS A 205 -6.20 -2.76 -0.43
C CYS A 205 -7.42 -3.29 0.33
N GLY A 206 -8.44 -3.78 -0.39
CA GLY A 206 -9.65 -4.29 0.26
C GLY A 206 -10.60 -3.17 0.64
N TRP A 207 -10.86 -2.25 -0.29
CA TRP A 207 -11.63 -1.03 -0.07
C TRP A 207 -13.16 -1.25 0.02
N GLY A 208 -13.62 -2.51 0.02
CA GLY A 208 -15.04 -2.85 0.00
C GLY A 208 -15.81 -2.52 1.28
N ARG A 209 -15.11 -2.16 2.37
CA ARG A 209 -15.69 -1.72 3.65
C ARG A 209 -15.44 -0.24 3.96
N ALA A 210 -14.72 0.46 3.09
CA ALA A 210 -14.46 1.88 3.29
C ALA A 210 -15.75 2.68 3.07
N GLU A 211 -15.99 3.65 3.93
CA GLU A 211 -17.23 4.43 3.94
C GLU A 211 -16.98 5.87 4.40
N LEU A 212 -17.97 6.74 4.14
CA LEU A 212 -17.99 8.10 4.65
C LEU A 212 -18.30 8.11 6.14
N GLY A 213 -17.53 8.87 6.90
CA GLY A 213 -17.72 9.05 8.34
C GLY A 213 -16.54 8.57 9.19
N PRO A 214 -16.67 8.69 10.52
CA PRO A 214 -15.64 8.26 11.44
C PRO A 214 -15.52 6.73 11.44
N GLY A 215 -14.33 6.25 11.76
CA GLY A 215 -14.00 4.83 11.80
C GLY A 215 -12.95 4.53 12.87
N ASN A 216 -12.44 3.30 12.87
CA ASN A 216 -11.47 2.84 13.86
C ASN A 216 -10.07 2.64 13.27
N ASP A 217 -9.75 3.32 12.17
CA ASP A 217 -8.50 3.12 11.43
C ASP A 217 -7.25 3.38 12.27
N LEU A 218 -7.29 4.31 13.24
CA LEU A 218 -6.18 4.52 14.18
C LEU A 218 -5.92 3.29 15.05
N ALA A 219 -6.97 2.80 15.72
CA ALA A 219 -6.91 1.58 16.52
C ALA A 219 -6.45 0.37 15.70
N ARG A 220 -7.00 0.22 14.48
CA ARG A 220 -6.65 -0.86 13.57
C ARG A 220 -5.22 -0.76 13.05
N SER A 221 -4.72 0.45 12.79
CA SER A 221 -3.32 0.67 12.41
C SER A 221 -2.37 0.23 13.52
N GLY A 222 -2.69 0.55 14.77
CA GLY A 222 -1.95 0.10 15.95
C GLY A 222 -1.95 -1.41 16.09
N GLN A 223 -3.12 -2.05 15.96
CA GLN A 223 -3.23 -3.53 15.97
C GLN A 223 -2.40 -4.19 14.86
N CYS A 224 -2.37 -3.61 13.66
CA CYS A 224 -1.51 -4.08 12.57
C CYS A 224 -0.03 -4.02 12.98
N MET A 225 0.41 -2.90 13.57
CA MET A 225 1.82 -2.77 13.98
C MET A 225 2.17 -3.71 15.12
N ALA A 226 1.33 -3.84 16.14
CA ALA A 226 1.50 -4.79 17.22
C ALA A 226 1.65 -6.23 16.69
N ALA A 227 0.90 -6.60 15.64
CA ALA A 227 0.99 -7.91 15.00
C ALA A 227 2.28 -8.14 14.19
N LEU A 228 2.95 -7.07 13.75
CA LEU A 228 4.23 -7.15 13.01
C LEU A 228 5.45 -7.07 13.93
N LEU A 229 5.28 -6.49 15.11
CA LEU A 229 6.33 -6.36 16.11
C LEU A 229 6.68 -7.72 16.72
N GLY A 230 7.97 -7.96 16.88
CA GLY A 230 8.51 -9.17 17.50
C GLY A 230 8.62 -9.09 19.01
N ARG A 231 9.00 -10.21 19.65
CA ARG A 231 9.26 -10.27 21.10
C ARG A 231 10.34 -9.29 21.58
N LYS A 232 11.24 -8.87 20.68
CA LYS A 232 12.33 -7.93 20.96
C LYS A 232 11.93 -6.46 20.79
N ALA A 233 10.67 -6.17 20.45
CA ALA A 233 10.20 -4.80 20.29
C ALA A 233 10.27 -4.01 21.62
N PRO A 234 10.66 -2.73 21.59
CA PRO A 234 10.60 -1.87 22.78
C PRO A 234 9.18 -1.84 23.37
N ARG A 235 9.07 -2.04 24.68
CA ARG A 235 7.77 -2.09 25.38
C ARG A 235 6.90 -0.86 25.13
N ALA A 236 7.52 0.33 25.13
CA ALA A 236 6.82 1.59 24.85
C ALA A 236 6.20 1.63 23.45
N LEU A 237 6.86 1.06 22.44
CA LEU A 237 6.32 0.99 21.07
C LEU A 237 5.15 0.01 20.97
N VAL A 238 5.26 -1.14 21.64
CA VAL A 238 4.15 -2.12 21.72
C VAL A 238 2.94 -1.50 22.45
N GLN A 239 3.18 -0.81 23.56
CA GLN A 239 2.13 -0.14 24.32
C GLN A 239 1.43 0.93 23.49
N LEU A 240 2.20 1.80 22.81
CA LEU A 240 1.64 2.82 21.91
C LEU A 240 0.77 2.18 20.80
N ALA A 241 1.18 1.04 20.25
CA ALA A 241 0.41 0.32 19.25
C ALA A 241 -0.93 -0.19 19.79
N HIS A 242 -1.00 -0.64 21.04
CA HIS A 242 -2.25 -1.02 21.69
C HIS A 242 -3.12 0.19 22.06
N ASP A 243 -2.50 1.29 22.46
CA ASP A 243 -3.17 2.52 22.89
C ASP A 243 -3.56 3.46 21.74
N ALA A 244 -3.30 3.06 20.48
CA ALA A 244 -3.62 3.86 19.30
C ALA A 244 -5.10 4.28 19.21
N HIS A 245 -6.00 3.58 19.91
CA HIS A 245 -7.42 3.89 20.00
C HIS A 245 -7.76 5.08 20.92
N HIS A 246 -6.84 5.53 21.76
CA HIS A 246 -7.02 6.69 22.64
C HIS A 246 -6.73 8.03 21.96
N PHE A 247 -6.23 8.01 20.72
CA PHE A 247 -5.88 9.21 19.98
C PHE A 247 -7.04 9.64 19.09
N ASP A 248 -7.32 10.94 19.06
CA ASP A 248 -8.43 11.50 18.28
C ASP A 248 -8.02 11.78 16.83
N SER A 249 -6.71 11.91 16.56
CA SER A 249 -6.20 12.21 15.22
C SER A 249 -4.92 11.45 14.83
N PRO A 250 -4.70 11.21 13.52
CA PRO A 250 -3.45 10.66 13.01
C PRO A 250 -2.23 11.51 13.37
N ARG A 251 -2.42 12.84 13.52
CA ARG A 251 -1.37 13.79 13.87
C ARG A 251 -0.86 13.57 15.29
N GLU A 252 -1.76 13.41 16.26
CA GLU A 252 -1.39 13.18 17.66
C GLU A 252 -0.70 11.83 17.83
N LEU A 253 -1.25 10.76 17.23
CA LEU A 253 -0.63 9.45 17.26
C LEU A 253 0.75 9.46 16.59
N ARG A 254 0.93 10.21 15.51
CA ARG A 254 2.25 10.39 14.87
C ARG A 254 3.24 11.11 15.79
N ALA A 255 2.80 12.14 16.52
CA ALA A 255 3.66 12.85 17.46
C ALA A 255 4.14 11.91 18.57
N ALA A 256 3.24 11.15 19.18
CA ALA A 256 3.59 10.13 20.18
C ALA A 256 4.51 9.05 19.61
N LEU A 257 4.27 8.60 18.37
CA LEU A 257 5.14 7.66 17.67
C LEU A 257 6.55 8.22 17.47
N LYS A 258 6.68 9.50 17.10
CA LYS A 258 7.97 10.17 16.94
C LYS A 258 8.75 10.19 18.26
N GLU A 259 8.10 10.53 19.36
CA GLU A 259 8.70 10.56 20.70
C GLU A 259 9.17 9.17 21.15
N VAL A 260 8.29 8.17 21.05
CA VAL A 260 8.61 6.78 21.43
C VAL A 260 9.74 6.22 20.56
N ALA A 261 9.73 6.48 19.25
CA ALA A 261 10.77 6.02 18.35
C ALA A 261 12.12 6.70 18.64
N ALA A 262 12.13 8.00 18.92
CA ALA A 262 13.34 8.73 19.27
C ALA A 262 13.97 8.21 20.57
N ALA A 263 13.14 7.94 21.59
CA ALA A 263 13.61 7.36 22.85
C ALA A 263 14.16 5.94 22.68
N ALA A 264 13.55 5.13 21.82
CA ALA A 264 13.93 3.72 21.63
C ALA A 264 15.13 3.52 20.68
N PHE A 265 15.25 4.34 19.64
CA PHE A 265 16.18 4.09 18.53
C PHE A 265 17.13 5.27 18.24
N GLY A 266 16.93 6.42 18.89
CA GLY A 266 17.62 7.66 18.57
C GLY A 266 17.09 8.30 17.27
N PRO A 267 17.89 9.14 16.60
CA PRO A 267 17.43 9.86 15.41
C PRO A 267 17.05 8.89 14.27
N PRO A 268 16.02 9.20 13.46
CA PRO A 268 15.55 8.32 12.41
C PRO A 268 16.66 8.01 11.39
N ARG A 269 16.92 6.74 11.15
CA ARG A 269 17.85 6.26 10.11
C ARG A 269 17.12 5.27 9.21
N TYR A 270 17.44 5.30 7.91
CA TYR A 270 16.96 4.26 7.00
C TYR A 270 17.47 2.89 7.44
N ARG A 271 16.56 1.92 7.53
CA ARG A 271 16.85 0.51 7.84
C ARG A 271 16.40 -0.32 6.66
N PRO A 272 17.28 -1.01 5.92
CA PRO A 272 16.84 -1.83 4.79
C PRO A 272 15.80 -2.87 5.25
N PHE A 273 14.66 -2.90 4.57
CA PHE A 273 13.66 -3.94 4.73
C PHE A 273 13.58 -4.73 3.42
N ALA A 274 13.89 -6.02 3.48
CA ALA A 274 13.96 -6.88 2.30
C ALA A 274 13.17 -8.15 2.55
N LEU A 275 12.01 -8.29 1.90
CA LEU A 275 11.33 -9.57 1.84
C LEU A 275 12.11 -10.49 0.89
N PRO A 276 12.36 -11.76 1.26
CA PRO A 276 13.01 -12.71 0.37
C PRO A 276 12.27 -12.71 -0.98
N ALA A 277 13.02 -12.60 -2.08
CA ALA A 277 12.45 -12.79 -3.41
C ALA A 277 11.77 -14.17 -3.42
N ASN A 278 10.51 -14.23 -3.90
CA ASN A 278 9.78 -15.47 -4.08
C ASN A 278 10.73 -16.58 -4.57
N GLN A 279 10.98 -17.58 -3.72
CA GLN A 279 11.28 -18.91 -4.21
C GLN A 279 10.02 -19.30 -4.99
N ARG A 280 10.08 -19.11 -6.30
CA ARG A 280 9.01 -19.50 -7.23
C ARG A 280 8.92 -21.01 -7.28
#